data_AF-A0A554JDY3-F1
#
_entry.id   AF-A0A554JDY3-F1
#
_cell.length_a   1.000
_cell.length_b   1.000
_cell.length_c   1.000
_cell.angle_alpha   90.00
_cell.angle_beta   90.00
_cell.angle_gamma   90.00
#
_symmetry.space_group_name_H-M   'P 1'
#
loop_
_entity.id
_entity.type
_entity.pdbx_description
1 polymer ?
#
loop_
_entity_poly.entity_id
_entity_poly.type
_entity_poly.pdbx_seq_one_letter_code
_entity_poly.pdbx_strand_id
1 'polypeptide(L)'
;YWLFGHGLGDYQRVFAAKTADRPNFVAYITPWAYSPHNLWLNLWVNFGLLGLIGFSWLLYRGLANGWRELATKPDRSLNLIVPAAAILLTITVQGLVESQLYKNDLAVLFAIALALTEIRGGNSA
;
A
#
# COMPACT_ATOMS: atom_id res chain seq x y z
N TYR A 1 -3.19 -19.01 -8.92
CA TYR A 1 -2.48 -17.72 -8.95
C TYR A 1 -2.60 -16.90 -7.66
N TRP A 2 -3.46 -17.25 -6.68
CA TRP A 2 -3.67 -16.42 -5.49
C TRP A 2 -2.45 -16.34 -4.55
N LEU A 3 -1.57 -17.33 -4.56
CA LEU A 3 -0.40 -17.39 -3.68
C LEU A 3 0.79 -16.57 -4.20
N PHE A 4 1.10 -16.68 -5.50
CA PHE A 4 2.28 -16.07 -6.15
C PHE A 4 1.95 -14.83 -6.99
N GLY A 5 0.66 -14.52 -7.16
CA GLY A 5 0.22 -13.50 -8.08
C GLY A 5 0.27 -13.94 -9.54
N HIS A 6 -0.02 -13.02 -10.44
CA HIS A 6 0.02 -13.20 -11.90
C HIS A 6 1.05 -12.26 -12.58
N GLY A 7 1.79 -11.47 -11.79
CA GLY A 7 2.78 -10.52 -12.29
C GLY A 7 2.19 -9.17 -12.69
N LEU A 8 3.07 -8.16 -12.77
CA LEU A 8 2.69 -6.80 -13.15
C LEU A 8 2.28 -6.73 -14.63
N GLY A 9 1.16 -6.06 -14.90
CA GLY A 9 0.68 -5.79 -16.27
C GLY A 9 -0.20 -6.89 -16.89
N ASP A 10 -0.41 -8.01 -16.18
CA ASP A 10 -1.18 -9.13 -16.72
C ASP A 10 -2.67 -9.13 -16.30
N TYR A 11 -3.08 -8.13 -15.53
CA TYR A 11 -4.40 -8.06 -14.93
C TYR A 11 -5.54 -8.09 -15.95
N GLN A 12 -5.44 -7.27 -17.00
CA GLN A 12 -6.51 -7.16 -18.00
C GLN A 12 -6.74 -8.48 -18.73
N ARG A 13 -5.66 -9.22 -19.05
CA ARG A 13 -5.75 -10.54 -19.69
C ARG A 13 -6.43 -11.55 -18.78
N VAL A 14 -6.01 -11.62 -17.52
CA VAL A 14 -6.58 -12.55 -16.53
C VAL A 14 -8.04 -12.20 -16.22
N PHE A 15 -8.36 -10.91 -16.13
CA PHE A 15 -9.73 -10.43 -15.92
C PHE A 15 -10.62 -10.81 -17.10
N ALA A 16 -10.20 -10.51 -18.34
CA ALA A 16 -10.93 -10.85 -19.55
C ALA A 16 -11.21 -12.36 -19.66
N ALA A 17 -10.21 -13.20 -19.37
CA ALA A 17 -10.37 -14.65 -19.37
C ALA A 17 -11.39 -15.13 -18.32
N LYS A 18 -11.44 -14.47 -17.16
CA LYS A 18 -12.37 -14.82 -16.06
C LYS A 18 -13.79 -14.31 -16.25
N THR A 19 -14.00 -13.33 -17.13
CA THR A 19 -15.32 -12.74 -17.40
C THR A 19 -15.83 -13.03 -18.80
N ALA A 20 -15.16 -13.92 -19.54
CA ALA A 20 -15.50 -14.27 -20.91
C ALA A 20 -16.92 -14.87 -21.05
N ASP A 21 -17.41 -15.51 -20.00
CA ASP A 21 -18.76 -16.08 -19.88
C ASP A 21 -19.85 -15.02 -19.60
N ARG A 22 -19.47 -13.75 -19.39
CA ARG A 22 -20.38 -12.67 -18.97
C ARG A 22 -20.45 -11.57 -20.05
N PRO A 23 -21.48 -11.59 -20.91
CA PRO A 23 -21.58 -10.67 -22.06
C PRO A 23 -21.48 -9.19 -21.66
N ASN A 24 -22.15 -8.81 -20.58
CA ASN A 24 -22.15 -7.42 -20.08
C ASN A 24 -20.74 -6.97 -19.63
N PHE A 25 -19.95 -7.88 -19.06
CA PHE A 25 -18.59 -7.56 -18.63
C PHE A 25 -17.66 -7.38 -19.81
N VAL A 26 -17.76 -8.25 -20.82
CA VAL A 26 -16.92 -8.18 -22.03
C VAL A 26 -17.20 -6.89 -22.80
N ALA A 27 -18.47 -6.50 -22.94
CA ALA A 27 -18.85 -5.31 -23.69
C ALA A 27 -18.52 -4.00 -22.99
N TYR A 28 -18.75 -3.90 -21.67
CA TYR A 28 -18.76 -2.61 -20.98
C TYR A 28 -17.68 -2.43 -19.91
N ILE A 29 -17.07 -3.50 -19.39
CA ILE A 29 -16.18 -3.44 -18.21
C ILE A 29 -14.75 -3.81 -18.59
N THR A 30 -14.58 -4.99 -19.18
CA THR A 30 -13.28 -5.60 -19.54
C THR A 30 -12.36 -4.69 -20.36
N PRO A 31 -12.84 -3.93 -21.35
CA PRO A 31 -11.99 -3.02 -22.13
C PRO A 31 -11.35 -1.91 -21.31
N TRP A 32 -11.96 -1.54 -20.17
CA TRP A 32 -11.55 -0.43 -19.32
C TRP A 32 -10.93 -0.89 -17.99
N ALA A 33 -10.95 -2.19 -17.70
CA ALA A 33 -10.47 -2.79 -16.45
C ALA A 33 -8.95 -3.07 -16.49
N TYR A 34 -8.14 -2.02 -16.45
CA TYR A 34 -6.67 -2.13 -16.53
C TYR A 34 -6.00 -2.59 -15.24
N SER A 35 -6.55 -2.22 -14.09
CA SER A 35 -6.03 -2.64 -12.79
C SER A 35 -7.12 -2.58 -11.72
N PRO A 36 -6.97 -3.30 -10.59
CA PRO A 36 -7.85 -3.13 -9.45
C PRO A 36 -7.74 -1.70 -8.89
N HIS A 37 -8.88 -1.08 -8.62
CA HIS A 37 -8.92 0.23 -7.96
C HIS A 37 -8.49 0.18 -6.49
N ASN A 38 -8.41 -1.00 -5.85
CA ASN A 38 -7.97 -1.12 -4.47
C ASN A 38 -6.48 -1.53 -4.41
N LEU A 39 -5.65 -0.76 -3.70
CA LEU A 39 -4.21 -1.03 -3.55
C LEU A 39 -3.91 -2.43 -3.00
N TRP A 40 -4.64 -2.85 -1.97
CA TRP A 40 -4.44 -4.13 -1.31
C TRP A 40 -4.76 -5.30 -2.24
N LEU A 41 -5.88 -5.18 -2.97
CA LEU A 41 -6.24 -6.15 -3.99
C LEU A 41 -5.23 -6.16 -5.12
N ASN A 42 -4.73 -5.00 -5.51
CA ASN A 42 -3.70 -4.87 -6.53
C ASN A 42 -2.39 -5.54 -6.09
N LEU A 43 -1.92 -5.31 -4.86
CA LEU A 43 -0.75 -5.97 -4.29
C LEU A 43 -0.93 -7.48 -4.24
N TRP A 44 -2.09 -7.95 -3.77
CA TRP A 44 -2.36 -9.39 -3.67
C TRP A 44 -2.43 -10.06 -5.04
N VAL A 45 -3.14 -9.46 -5.99
CA VAL A 45 -3.31 -10.05 -7.31
C VAL A 45 -1.98 -10.04 -8.06
N ASN A 46 -1.20 -8.95 -8.02
CA ASN A 46 0.08 -8.87 -8.76
C ASN A 46 1.22 -9.64 -8.10
N PHE A 47 1.42 -9.50 -6.78
CA PHE A 47 2.57 -10.06 -6.05
C PHE A 47 2.23 -11.26 -5.16
N GLY A 48 0.97 -11.69 -5.16
CA GLY A 48 0.50 -12.78 -4.33
C GLY A 48 0.42 -12.41 -2.85
N LEU A 49 0.29 -13.45 -2.02
CA LEU A 49 0.17 -13.29 -0.58
C LEU A 49 1.47 -12.75 0.04
N LEU A 50 2.62 -13.08 -0.56
CA LEU A 50 3.92 -12.61 -0.10
C LEU A 50 4.05 -11.08 -0.18
N GLY A 51 3.64 -10.47 -1.30
CA GLY A 51 3.64 -9.02 -1.45
C GLY A 51 2.68 -8.34 -0.46
N LEU A 52 1.50 -8.94 -0.23
CA LEU A 52 0.53 -8.43 0.73
C LEU A 52 1.05 -8.47 2.17
N ILE A 53 1.69 -9.58 2.56
CA ILE A 53 2.28 -9.74 3.90
C ILE A 53 3.45 -8.78 4.09
N GLY A 54 4.35 -8.70 3.11
CA GLY A 54 5.50 -7.79 3.17
C GLY A 54 5.08 -6.33 3.29
N PHE A 55 4.09 -5.90 2.51
CA PHE A 55 3.56 -4.54 2.59
C PHE A 55 2.87 -4.26 3.93
N SER A 56 2.00 -5.18 4.38
CA SER A 56 1.33 -5.08 5.69
C SER A 56 2.33 -4.98 6.85
N TRP A 57 3.43 -5.75 6.76
CA TRP A 57 4.49 -5.73 7.76
C TRP A 57 5.20 -4.37 7.85
N LEU A 58 5.53 -3.77 6.70
CA LEU A 58 6.16 -2.44 6.66
C LEU A 58 5.25 -1.37 7.27
N LEU A 59 3.96 -1.40 6.93
CA LEU A 59 2.97 -0.49 7.52
C LEU A 59 2.83 -0.68 9.02
N TYR A 60 2.73 -1.94 9.48
CA TYR A 60 2.64 -2.26 10.90
C TYR A 60 3.82 -1.67 11.67
N ARG A 61 5.06 -1.83 11.17
CA ARG A 61 6.25 -1.29 11.81
C ARG A 61 6.24 0.24 11.92
N GLY A 62 5.97 0.93 10.81
CA GLY A 62 5.95 2.40 10.79
C GLY A 62 4.88 2.97 11.72
N LEU A 63 3.67 2.39 11.71
CA LEU A 63 2.59 2.79 12.60
C LEU A 63 2.86 2.46 14.06
N ALA A 64 3.43 1.29 14.37
CA ALA A 64 3.80 0.90 15.73
C ALA A 64 4.87 1.83 16.31
N ASN A 65 5.88 2.20 15.51
CA ASN A 65 6.90 3.17 15.92
C ASN A 65 6.28 4.56 16.16
N GLY A 66 5.42 5.02 15.26
CA GLY A 66 4.69 6.28 15.41
C GLY A 66 3.84 6.33 16.68
N TRP A 67 3.10 5.26 16.95
CA TRP A 67 2.26 5.13 18.14
C TRP A 67 3.08 5.14 19.43
N ARG A 68 4.20 4.40 19.44
CA ARG A 68 5.11 4.38 20.60
C ARG A 68 5.70 5.75 20.88
N GLU A 69 6.10 6.48 19.84
CA GLU A 69 6.66 7.83 20.01
C GLU A 69 5.62 8.81 20.54
N LEU A 70 4.38 8.75 20.02
CA LEU A 70 3.26 9.55 20.53
C LEU A 70 2.95 9.26 22.01
N ALA A 71 3.01 7.98 22.41
CA ALA A 71 2.73 7.56 23.79
C ALA A 71 3.84 7.93 24.79
N THR A 72 5.09 8.07 24.34
CA THR A 72 6.25 8.20 25.25
C THR A 72 6.86 9.61 25.28
N LYS A 73 6.68 10.42 24.24
CA LYS A 73 7.35 11.74 24.12
C LYS A 73 6.42 12.79 23.50
N PRO A 74 5.34 13.18 24.20
CA PRO A 74 4.36 14.14 23.67
C PRO A 74 4.91 15.54 23.42
N ASP A 75 6.02 15.93 24.08
CA ASP A 75 6.46 17.34 24.16
C ASP A 75 7.57 17.73 23.15
N ARG A 76 7.87 16.87 22.15
CA ARG A 76 8.92 17.15 21.16
C ARG A 76 8.32 17.84 19.93
N SER A 77 8.30 19.17 19.97
CA SER A 77 7.74 20.07 18.93
C SER A 77 8.34 19.93 17.51
N LEU A 78 9.43 19.15 17.33
CA LEU A 78 10.09 18.91 16.04
C LEU A 78 10.13 17.42 15.65
N ASN A 79 9.25 16.58 16.21
CA ASN A 79 9.27 15.16 15.90
C ASN A 79 8.57 14.83 14.58
N LEU A 80 9.35 14.53 13.54
CA LEU A 80 8.84 14.14 12.23
C LEU A 80 8.22 12.73 12.20
N ILE A 81 8.41 11.92 13.25
CA ILE A 81 7.91 10.55 13.33
C ILE A 81 6.37 10.51 13.35
N VAL A 82 5.72 11.42 14.09
CA VAL A 82 4.25 11.45 14.22
C VAL A 82 3.58 11.87 12.91
N PRO A 83 3.99 12.97 12.24
CA PRO A 83 3.49 13.30 10.90
C PRO A 83 3.75 12.18 9.88
N ALA A 84 4.91 11.54 9.91
CA ALA A 84 5.21 10.42 9.02
C ALA A 84 4.28 9.22 9.24
N ALA A 85 3.97 8.87 10.49
CA ALA A 85 2.99 7.84 10.81
C ALA A 85 1.56 8.20 10.35
N ALA A 86 1.18 9.48 10.44
CA ALA A 86 -0.11 9.95 9.93
C ALA A 86 -0.21 9.84 8.40
N ILE A 87 0.89 10.11 7.68
CA ILE A 87 0.98 9.87 6.23
C ILE A 87 0.80 8.39 5.91
N LEU A 88 1.50 7.50 6.62
CA LEU A 88 1.37 6.05 6.42
C LEU A 88 -0.07 5.56 6.69
N LEU A 89 -0.72 6.08 7.74
CA LEU A 89 -2.12 5.77 8.03
C LEU A 89 -3.05 6.26 6.91
N THR A 90 -2.81 7.47 6.40
CA THR A 90 -3.60 8.04 5.31
C THR A 90 -3.50 7.20 4.05
N ILE A 91 -2.28 6.80 3.67
CA ILE A 91 -2.02 5.92 2.52
C ILE A 91 -2.69 4.54 2.72
N THR A 92 -2.67 4.01 3.95
CA THR A 92 -3.32 2.73 4.31
C THR A 92 -4.84 2.81 4.07
N VAL A 93 -5.48 3.84 4.61
CA VAL A 93 -6.94 4.04 4.53
C VAL A 93 -7.35 4.34 3.10
N GLN A 94 -6.65 5.27 2.43
CA GLN A 94 -6.94 5.63 1.05
C GLN A 94 -6.70 4.46 0.09
N GLY A 95 -5.70 3.63 0.38
CA GLY A 95 -5.39 2.38 -0.34
C GLY A 95 -6.52 1.35 -0.35
N LEU A 96 -7.46 1.43 0.58
CA LEU A 96 -8.66 0.56 0.60
C LEU A 96 -9.64 0.90 -0.53
N VAL A 97 -9.56 2.12 -1.08
CA VAL A 97 -10.49 2.59 -2.12
C VAL A 97 -9.78 2.80 -3.45
N GLU A 98 -8.55 3.32 -3.40
CA GLU A 98 -7.80 3.76 -4.58
C GLU A 98 -6.40 3.12 -4.65
N SER A 99 -5.89 2.87 -5.86
CA SER A 99 -4.56 2.27 -6.10
C SER A 99 -3.46 3.32 -6.27
N GLN A 100 -3.61 4.47 -5.63
CA GLN A 100 -2.78 5.67 -5.85
C GLN A 100 -1.28 5.48 -5.57
N LEU A 101 -0.89 4.44 -4.82
CA LEU A 101 0.50 4.11 -4.56
C LEU A 101 1.27 3.69 -5.84
N TYR A 102 0.57 3.31 -6.90
CA TYR A 102 1.18 3.08 -8.22
C TYR A 102 1.45 4.37 -9.01
N LYS A 103 0.96 5.53 -8.53
CA LYS A 103 1.38 6.83 -9.04
C LYS A 103 2.70 7.18 -8.34
N ASN A 104 3.74 7.49 -9.12
CA ASN A 104 5.11 7.67 -8.63
C ASN A 104 5.23 8.61 -7.42
N ASP A 105 4.41 9.65 -7.36
CA ASP A 105 4.53 10.69 -6.33
C ASP A 105 4.19 10.15 -4.93
N LEU A 106 3.14 9.33 -4.81
CA LEU A 106 2.69 8.78 -3.53
C LEU A 106 3.60 7.64 -3.05
N ALA A 107 4.24 6.91 -3.97
CA ALA A 107 5.26 5.92 -3.65
C ALA A 107 6.49 6.55 -2.99
N VAL A 108 6.94 7.71 -3.48
CA VAL A 108 8.05 8.47 -2.89
C VAL A 108 7.67 8.96 -1.49
N LEU A 109 6.46 9.52 -1.32
CA LEU A 109 5.97 9.95 0.00
C LEU A 109 5.86 8.79 0.99
N PHE A 110 5.39 7.62 0.54
CA PHE A 110 5.37 6.40 1.35
C PHE A 110 6.78 6.01 1.81
N ALA A 111 7.75 5.97 0.89
CA ALA A 111 9.12 5.57 1.20
C ALA A 111 9.78 6.54 2.20
N ILE A 112 9.60 7.85 2.01
CA ILE A 112 10.12 8.89 2.92
C ILE A 112 9.45 8.77 4.29
N ALA A 113 8.12 8.66 4.35
CA ALA A 113 7.40 8.53 5.61
C ALA A 113 7.84 7.27 6.37
N LEU A 114 7.96 6.14 5.68
CA LEU A 114 8.46 4.90 6.27
C LEU A 114 9.89 5.07 6.80
N ALA A 115 10.80 5.65 6.01
CA ALA A 115 12.17 5.91 6.45
C ALA A 115 12.21 6.78 7.71
N LEU A 116 11.43 7.88 7.76
CA LEU A 116 11.35 8.76 8.91
C LEU A 116 10.86 8.04 10.18
N THR A 117 9.88 7.13 10.06
CA THR A 117 9.39 6.34 11.21
C THR A 117 10.40 5.29 11.72
N GLU A 118 11.40 4.95 10.92
CA GLU A 118 12.44 3.97 11.27
C GLU A 118 13.75 4.63 11.75
N ILE A 119 13.89 5.95 11.63
CA ILE A 119 15.00 6.68 12.22
C ILE A 119 14.90 6.54 13.74
N ARG A 120 15.70 5.64 14.30
CA ARG A 120 15.95 5.62 15.75
C ARG A 120 16.65 6.93 16.07
N GLY A 121 15.97 7.82 16.81
CA GLY A 121 16.65 8.95 17.45
C GLY A 121 17.87 8.39 18.16
N GLY A 122 19.06 8.79 17.71
CA GLY A 122 20.32 8.24 18.18
C GLY A 122 20.29 8.13 19.69
N ASN A 123 20.56 6.93 20.21
CA ASN A 123 20.83 6.75 21.62
C ASN A 123 21.98 7.70 21.96
N SER A 124 21.67 8.76 22.71
CA SER A 124 22.65 9.43 23.54
C SER A 124 23.18 8.37 24.49
N ALA A 125 24.34 7.82 24.17
CA ALA A 125 25.23 7.12 25.07
C ALA A 125 26.46 8.01 25.24
#